data_AF-A0AAW6LA72-F1
#
_entry.id   AF-A0AAW6LA72-F1
#
_cell.length_a   1.000
_cell.length_b   1.000
_cell.length_c   1.000
_cell.angle_alpha   90.00
_cell.angle_beta   90.00
_cell.angle_gamma   90.00
#
_symmetry.space_group_name_H-M   'P 1'
#
loop_
_entity.id
_entity.type
_entity.pdbx_description
1 polymer ?
#
loop_
_entity_poly.entity_id
_entity_poly.type
_entity_poly.pdbx_seq_one_letter_code
_entity_poly.pdbx_strand_id
1 'polypeptide(L)'
;MTREVDADVVLLVVDAASVIGREDLLLLGDAAASGTPVVVALTRVDVYRDWQAVRRRDAEILASHCTAFAQAPVVPIAPGQEQSLVAVVSRAAREREAGGSDSGVIAQTRRMIEMEIRNLRDGVPGAELRAERSQLLADRDGRRGERLVQVRSRLQRARGDLSQQIAEATRATVAGARAWVDTASRAELGSVPTRLQHEVDHHTRVFDAAMAAAVEVAGTTGYMPSPRIPEGPPRRQRGNEDRVTILVGASAGLGLGRIAVTPLEMIPALEFASIPVTLILGGAAAWWLARTRGLTADRAYSRSWIVESMSTVRAQWEQRVQSVLLEAEADLGAAIMAESREQVASAQARIVEIDGELRELAAARSGQLASCERDLAVLNAAY
;
A
#
# COMPACT_ATOMS: atom_id res chain seq x y z
N MET A 1 -3.65 44.23 -34.18
CA MET A 1 -4.16 43.57 -35.40
C MET A 1 -3.23 43.97 -36.54
N THR A 2 -2.16 43.20 -36.74
CA THR A 2 -1.33 43.27 -37.95
C THR A 2 -2.19 42.74 -39.08
N ARG A 3 -2.66 43.65 -39.93
CA ARG A 3 -3.49 43.29 -41.08
C ARG A 3 -2.50 42.76 -42.10
N GLU A 4 -2.39 41.43 -42.22
CA GLU A 4 -1.58 40.79 -43.26
C GLU A 4 -2.07 41.36 -44.61
N VAL A 5 -1.26 42.23 -45.21
CA VAL A 5 -1.57 42.84 -46.50
C VAL A 5 -1.28 41.79 -47.54
N ASP A 6 -2.30 41.02 -47.91
CA ASP A 6 -2.29 40.12 -49.06
C ASP A 6 -2.42 40.97 -50.34
N ALA A 7 -1.34 41.68 -50.70
CA ALA A 7 -1.28 42.51 -51.90
C ALA A 7 0.03 42.27 -52.64
N ASP A 8 -0.06 42.16 -53.97
CA ASP A 8 1.09 41.91 -54.84
C ASP A 8 2.00 43.15 -54.99
N VAL A 9 1.43 44.35 -54.86
CA VAL A 9 2.12 45.64 -54.95
C VAL A 9 1.43 46.65 -54.04
N VAL A 10 2.22 47.48 -53.35
CA VAL A 10 1.72 48.63 -52.60
C VAL A 10 1.91 49.91 -53.41
N LEU A 11 0.82 50.63 -53.66
CA LEU A 11 0.83 51.93 -54.32
C LEU A 11 0.69 53.04 -53.27
N LEU A 12 1.76 53.78 -53.02
CA LEU A 12 1.73 54.96 -52.16
C LEU A 12 1.45 56.21 -53.01
N VAL A 13 0.32 56.87 -52.78
CA VAL A 13 -0.06 58.09 -53.50
C VAL A 13 0.30 59.30 -52.66
N VAL A 14 1.22 60.12 -53.15
CA VAL A 14 1.68 61.35 -52.50
C VAL A 14 1.57 62.53 -53.44
N ASP A 15 1.69 63.70 -52.86
CA ASP A 15 1.50 64.97 -53.54
C ASP A 15 2.82 65.67 -53.81
N ALA A 16 2.98 66.30 -54.97
CA ALA A 16 4.14 67.15 -55.26
C ALA A 16 4.25 68.40 -54.36
N ALA A 17 3.27 68.65 -53.49
CA ALA A 17 3.32 69.70 -52.47
C ALA A 17 4.34 69.46 -51.34
N SER A 18 4.66 68.20 -51.00
CA SER A 18 5.50 67.86 -49.85
C SER A 18 6.21 66.51 -50.00
N VAL A 19 7.37 66.36 -49.35
CA VAL A 19 8.12 65.10 -49.32
C VAL A 19 7.48 64.07 -48.39
N ILE A 20 7.76 62.79 -48.63
CA ILE A 20 7.31 61.64 -47.82
C ILE A 20 7.69 61.84 -46.34
N GLY A 21 6.68 61.78 -45.47
CA GLY A 21 6.83 61.96 -44.03
C GLY A 21 7.04 60.65 -43.26
N ARG A 22 7.23 60.77 -41.94
CA ARG A 22 7.35 59.61 -41.04
C ARG A 22 6.08 58.75 -41.01
N GLU A 23 4.91 59.39 -41.10
CA GLU A 23 3.62 58.70 -41.10
C GLU A 23 3.44 57.84 -42.36
N ASP A 24 3.82 58.37 -43.53
CA ASP A 24 3.82 57.63 -44.79
C ASP A 24 4.77 56.42 -44.75
N LEU A 25 5.94 56.56 -44.13
CA LEU A 25 6.90 55.46 -43.96
C LEU A 25 6.38 54.38 -42.99
N LEU A 26 5.65 54.76 -41.94
CA LEU A 26 5.04 53.79 -41.02
C LEU A 26 4.00 52.92 -41.73
N LEU A 27 3.27 53.47 -42.71
CA LEU A 27 2.32 52.71 -43.53
C LEU A 27 3.00 51.67 -44.43
N LEU A 28 4.30 51.83 -44.71
CA LEU A 28 5.09 50.88 -45.50
C LEU A 28 5.75 49.77 -44.66
N GLY A 29 5.56 49.77 -43.33
CA GLY A 29 6.21 48.81 -42.43
C GLY A 29 5.86 47.34 -42.74
N ASP A 30 4.58 47.06 -42.97
CA ASP A 30 4.13 45.71 -43.32
C ASP A 30 4.62 45.28 -44.72
N ALA A 31 4.73 46.22 -45.65
CA ALA A 31 5.30 45.98 -46.99
C ALA A 31 6.80 45.67 -46.91
N ALA A 32 7.55 46.35 -46.04
CA ALA A 32 8.96 46.09 -45.80
C ALA A 32 9.19 44.70 -45.17
N ALA A 33 8.34 44.32 -44.20
CA ALA A 33 8.43 43.02 -43.53
C ALA A 33 8.07 41.83 -44.44
N SER A 34 7.15 42.03 -45.38
CA SER A 34 6.69 41.02 -46.34
C SER A 34 7.48 41.01 -47.65
N GLY A 35 8.33 42.01 -47.90
CA GLY A 35 9.07 42.17 -49.15
C GLY A 35 8.17 42.53 -50.34
N THR A 36 7.03 43.16 -50.09
CA THR A 36 6.09 43.59 -51.13
C THR A 36 6.61 44.88 -51.78
N PRO A 37 6.70 44.94 -53.13
CA PRO A 37 7.24 46.08 -53.84
C PRO A 37 6.34 47.30 -53.66
N VAL A 38 6.99 48.44 -53.47
CA VAL A 38 6.33 49.74 -53.30
C VAL A 38 6.54 50.58 -54.55
N VAL A 39 5.47 51.09 -55.12
CA VAL A 39 5.48 52.09 -56.19
C VAL A 39 4.90 53.39 -55.63
N VAL A 40 5.56 54.52 -55.87
CA VAL A 40 5.10 55.83 -55.40
C VAL A 40 4.52 56.61 -56.57
N ALA A 41 3.25 56.99 -56.50
CA ALA A 41 2.61 57.90 -57.43
C ALA A 41 2.68 59.33 -56.89
N LEU A 42 3.43 60.19 -57.58
CA LEU A 42 3.55 61.61 -57.25
C LEU A 42 2.54 62.41 -58.07
N THR A 43 1.51 62.94 -57.40
CA THR A 43 0.37 63.65 -58.01
C THR A 43 0.55 65.17 -58.01
N ARG A 44 -0.33 65.90 -58.72
CA ARG A 44 -0.31 67.38 -58.86
C ARG A 44 0.99 67.98 -59.41
N VAL A 45 1.71 67.22 -60.24
CA VAL A 45 2.97 67.68 -60.88
C VAL A 45 2.76 68.81 -61.88
N ASP A 46 1.52 69.01 -62.36
CA ASP A 46 1.06 70.11 -63.19
C ASP A 46 0.90 71.43 -62.42
N VAL A 47 0.68 71.34 -61.10
CA VAL A 47 0.44 72.50 -60.22
C VAL A 47 1.75 73.01 -59.60
N TYR A 48 2.64 72.10 -59.19
CA TYR A 48 3.85 72.44 -58.43
C TYR A 48 5.10 72.43 -59.30
N ARG A 49 5.71 73.60 -59.57
CA ARG A 49 6.90 73.72 -60.45
C ARG A 49 8.14 72.97 -59.93
N ASP A 50 8.29 72.81 -58.61
CA ASP A 50 9.45 72.19 -57.97
C ASP A 50 9.30 70.67 -57.76
N TRP A 51 8.31 70.04 -58.38
CA TRP A 51 7.99 68.61 -58.21
C TRP A 51 9.19 67.68 -58.46
N GLN A 52 10.13 68.05 -59.32
CA GLN A 52 11.34 67.26 -59.61
C GLN A 52 12.27 67.18 -58.40
N ALA A 53 12.36 68.24 -57.60
CA ALA A 53 13.15 68.25 -56.37
C ALA A 53 12.51 67.38 -55.30
N VAL A 54 11.17 67.43 -55.17
CA VAL A 54 10.38 66.59 -54.27
C VAL A 54 10.55 65.11 -54.63
N ARG A 55 10.36 64.75 -55.91
CA ARG A 55 10.56 63.38 -56.42
C ARG A 55 11.93 62.79 -56.08
N ARG A 56 13.00 63.57 -56.27
CA ARG A 56 14.36 63.13 -55.95
C ARG A 56 14.52 62.92 -54.44
N ARG A 57 13.96 63.82 -53.64
CA ARG A 57 14.05 63.72 -52.18
C ARG A 57 13.27 62.52 -51.64
N ASP A 58 12.10 62.22 -52.21
CA ASP A 58 11.31 61.04 -51.86
C ASP A 58 12.06 59.74 -52.17
N ALA A 59 12.73 59.65 -53.32
CA ALA A 59 13.57 58.49 -53.64
C ALA A 59 14.73 58.31 -52.64
N GLU A 60 15.39 59.40 -52.22
CA GLU A 60 16.44 59.36 -51.19
C GLU A 60 15.91 58.92 -49.81
N ILE A 61 14.72 59.40 -49.43
CA ILE A 61 14.07 59.05 -48.17
C ILE A 61 13.73 57.55 -48.15
N LEU A 62 13.14 57.02 -49.22
CA LEU A 62 12.82 55.60 -49.35
C LEU A 62 14.08 54.72 -49.27
N ALA A 63 15.14 55.10 -50.02
CA ALA A 63 16.40 54.36 -50.02
C ALA A 63 17.12 54.38 -48.66
N SER A 64 16.99 55.47 -47.90
CA SER A 64 17.57 55.59 -46.56
C SER A 64 16.77 54.85 -45.50
N HIS A 65 15.48 54.61 -45.72
CA HIS A 65 14.59 53.98 -44.75
C HIS A 65 14.72 52.46 -44.73
N CYS A 66 14.76 51.82 -45.90
CA CYS A 66 14.90 50.37 -46.01
C CYS A 66 15.59 49.97 -47.32
N THR A 67 16.49 49.00 -47.27
CA THR A 67 17.17 48.47 -48.47
C THR A 67 16.19 47.90 -49.49
N ALA A 68 15.04 47.37 -49.05
CA ALA A 68 13.96 46.89 -49.91
C ALA A 68 13.32 48.00 -50.77
N PHE A 69 13.39 49.26 -50.33
CA PHE A 69 12.82 50.41 -51.04
C PHE A 69 13.87 51.23 -51.81
N ALA A 70 15.13 50.80 -51.81
CA ALA A 70 16.23 51.51 -52.46
C ALA A 70 16.04 51.74 -53.97
N GLN A 71 15.23 50.90 -54.62
CA GLN A 71 14.90 51.00 -56.04
C GLN A 71 13.40 51.25 -56.29
N ALA A 72 12.66 51.70 -55.26
CA ALA A 72 11.24 51.97 -55.39
C ALA A 72 10.99 53.09 -56.43
N PRO A 73 10.21 52.84 -57.50
CA PRO A 73 9.97 53.85 -58.52
C PRO A 73 9.03 54.95 -58.02
N VAL A 74 9.49 56.20 -58.09
CA VAL A 74 8.65 57.40 -57.91
C VAL A 74 8.21 57.91 -59.27
N VAL A 75 6.93 57.73 -59.59
CA VAL A 75 6.31 57.99 -60.89
C VAL A 75 5.49 59.28 -60.82
N PRO A 76 5.84 60.33 -61.58
CA PRO A 76 5.04 61.55 -61.66
C PRO A 76 3.77 61.31 -62.48
N ILE A 77 2.62 61.75 -61.96
CA ILE A 77 1.29 61.58 -62.57
C ILE A 77 0.71 62.95 -62.90
N ALA A 78 0.72 63.28 -64.20
CA ALA A 78 -0.04 64.39 -64.75
C ALA A 78 -1.46 63.94 -65.12
N PRO A 79 -2.47 64.84 -65.14
CA PRO A 79 -3.82 64.50 -65.57
C PRO A 79 -3.84 63.87 -66.97
N GLY A 80 -4.41 62.66 -67.11
CA GLY A 80 -4.48 61.93 -68.37
C GLY A 80 -3.23 61.10 -68.72
N GLN A 81 -2.28 60.93 -67.79
CA GLN A 81 -1.07 60.10 -67.95
C GLN A 81 -1.02 58.88 -67.02
N GLU A 82 -2.17 58.38 -66.58
CA GLU A 82 -2.29 57.26 -65.63
C GLU A 82 -1.70 55.95 -66.18
N GLN A 83 -1.60 55.82 -67.51
CA GLN A 83 -1.10 54.63 -68.18
C GLN A 83 0.37 54.31 -67.85
N SER A 84 1.19 55.32 -67.54
CA SER A 84 2.57 55.16 -67.10
C SER A 84 2.66 54.46 -65.73
N LEU A 85 1.77 54.85 -64.80
CA LEU A 85 1.68 54.22 -63.49
C LEU A 85 1.22 52.77 -63.59
N VAL A 86 0.19 52.53 -64.39
CA VAL A 86 -0.34 51.18 -64.61
C VAL A 86 0.75 50.25 -65.14
N ALA A 87 1.59 50.72 -66.07
CA ALA A 87 2.70 49.91 -66.61
C ALA A 87 3.74 49.55 -65.54
N VAL A 88 4.11 50.50 -64.68
CA VAL A 88 5.11 50.27 -63.60
C VAL A 88 4.55 49.34 -62.52
N VAL A 89 3.31 49.57 -62.08
CA VAL A 89 2.63 48.71 -61.10
C VAL A 89 2.46 47.29 -61.66
N SER A 90 2.03 47.16 -62.92
CA SER A 90 1.86 45.84 -63.57
C SER A 90 3.18 45.09 -63.77
N ARG A 91 4.31 45.80 -63.83
CA ARG A 91 5.65 45.20 -63.90
C ARG A 91 6.09 44.71 -62.52
N ALA A 92 5.95 45.54 -61.50
CA ALA A 92 6.27 45.18 -60.12
C ALA A 92 5.46 43.96 -59.63
N ALA A 93 4.18 43.88 -60.02
CA ALA A 93 3.33 42.74 -59.73
C ALA A 93 3.85 41.44 -60.36
N ARG A 94 4.25 41.49 -61.65
CA ARG A 94 4.81 40.33 -62.36
C ARG A 94 6.15 39.87 -61.81
N GLU A 95 7.02 40.81 -61.44
CA GLU A 95 8.32 40.50 -60.82
C GLU A 95 8.14 39.88 -59.43
N ARG A 96 7.15 40.34 -58.65
CA ARG A 96 6.73 39.71 -57.38
C ARG A 96 6.18 38.31 -57.61
N GLU A 97 5.24 38.14 -58.54
CA GLU A 97 4.60 36.86 -58.81
C GLU A 97 5.61 35.79 -59.22
N ALA A 98 6.63 36.17 -60.00
CA ALA A 98 7.73 35.29 -60.38
C ALA A 98 8.69 34.92 -59.22
N GLY A 99 8.92 35.81 -58.25
CA GLY A 99 9.82 35.56 -57.11
C GLY A 99 9.13 35.13 -55.81
N GLY A 100 7.83 35.37 -55.67
CA GLY A 100 7.04 35.17 -54.45
C GLY A 100 6.58 33.73 -54.26
N SER A 101 6.45 32.96 -55.34
CA SER A 101 6.05 31.55 -55.27
C SER A 101 7.05 30.70 -54.46
N ASP A 102 8.36 30.91 -54.63
CA ASP A 102 9.37 30.11 -53.91
C ASP A 102 9.56 30.59 -52.45
N SER A 103 9.57 31.90 -52.21
CA SER A 103 9.73 32.49 -50.87
C SER A 103 8.56 32.16 -49.93
N GLY A 104 7.32 32.24 -50.42
CA GLY A 104 6.12 31.93 -49.64
C GLY A 104 6.05 30.45 -49.23
N VAL A 105 6.43 29.55 -50.15
CA VAL A 105 6.47 28.10 -49.92
C VAL A 105 7.54 27.74 -48.88
N ILE A 106 8.73 28.36 -48.94
CA ILE A 106 9.80 28.14 -47.95
C ILE A 106 9.36 28.61 -46.55
N ALA A 107 8.78 29.82 -46.44
CA ALA A 107 8.31 30.36 -45.16
C ALA A 107 7.18 29.51 -44.55
N GLN A 108 6.28 28.99 -45.38
CA GLN A 108 5.21 28.09 -44.95
C GLN A 108 5.75 26.73 -44.48
N THR A 109 6.72 26.16 -45.22
CA THR A 109 7.38 24.90 -44.85
C THR A 109 8.11 25.04 -43.52
N ARG A 110 8.80 26.16 -43.29
CA ARG A 110 9.45 26.45 -42.00
C ARG A 110 8.46 26.48 -40.84
N ARG A 111 7.34 27.20 -41.00
CA ARG A 111 6.28 27.26 -39.97
C ARG A 111 5.72 25.87 -39.64
N MET A 112 5.56 25.03 -40.65
CA MET A 112 5.08 23.66 -40.49
C MET A 112 6.07 22.80 -39.70
N ILE A 113 7.37 22.85 -40.04
CA ILE A 113 8.43 22.12 -39.32
C ILE A 113 8.56 22.60 -37.88
N GLU A 114 8.53 23.92 -37.63
CA GLU A 114 8.57 24.48 -36.28
C GLU A 114 7.38 24.02 -35.42
N MET A 115 6.19 23.92 -36.03
CA MET A 115 5.01 23.40 -35.36
C MET A 115 5.15 21.91 -35.04
N GLU A 116 5.66 21.12 -35.97
CA GLU A 116 5.90 19.69 -35.76
C GLU A 116 6.94 19.43 -34.67
N ILE A 117 8.04 20.19 -34.61
CA ILE A 117 9.03 20.12 -33.53
C ILE A 117 8.37 20.40 -32.17
N ARG A 118 7.48 21.40 -32.08
CA ARG A 118 6.75 21.70 -30.83
C ARG A 118 5.82 20.54 -30.45
N ASN A 119 5.02 20.05 -31.38
CA ASN A 119 4.14 18.90 -31.15
C ASN A 119 4.92 17.67 -30.69
N LEU A 120 6.04 17.38 -31.34
CA LEU A 120 6.93 16.28 -30.98
C LEU A 120 7.62 16.52 -29.63
N ARG A 121 7.83 17.75 -29.15
CA ARG A 121 8.40 18.07 -27.82
C ARG A 121 7.35 18.02 -26.70
N ASP A 122 6.13 18.45 -26.98
CA ASP A 122 5.05 18.50 -26.00
C ASP A 122 4.29 17.16 -25.88
N GLY A 123 4.36 16.32 -26.92
CA GLY A 123 3.77 14.98 -26.91
C GLY A 123 4.41 14.05 -25.87
N VAL A 124 3.57 13.32 -25.14
CA VAL A 124 3.97 12.26 -24.21
C VAL A 124 3.59 10.89 -24.81
N PRO A 125 4.35 10.35 -25.78
CA PRO A 125 4.06 9.06 -26.38
C PRO A 125 4.13 7.93 -25.34
N GLY A 126 3.33 6.87 -25.50
CA GLY A 126 3.35 5.72 -24.59
C GLY A 126 2.71 5.98 -23.21
N ALA A 127 1.78 6.94 -23.09
CA ALA A 127 1.03 7.16 -21.85
C ALA A 127 0.28 5.90 -21.40
N GLU A 128 -0.37 5.21 -22.33
CA GLU A 128 -1.07 3.94 -22.09
C GLU A 128 -0.10 2.84 -21.61
N LEU A 129 1.03 2.68 -22.28
CA LEU A 129 2.07 1.72 -21.88
C LEU A 129 2.62 1.98 -20.47
N ARG A 130 2.81 3.25 -20.09
CA ARG A 130 3.23 3.60 -18.72
C ARG A 130 2.13 3.30 -17.70
N ALA A 131 0.87 3.53 -18.04
CA ALA A 131 -0.26 3.20 -17.19
C ALA A 131 -0.40 1.68 -17.00
N GLU A 132 -0.28 0.90 -18.09
CA GLU A 132 -0.26 -0.56 -18.04
C GLU A 132 0.91 -1.05 -17.17
N ARG A 133 2.12 -0.50 -17.35
CA ARG A 133 3.28 -0.82 -16.50
C ARG A 133 3.04 -0.52 -15.03
N SER A 134 2.43 0.62 -14.70
CA SER A 134 2.16 0.97 -13.30
C SER A 134 1.11 0.04 -12.70
N GLN A 135 0.09 -0.34 -13.47
CA GLN A 135 -0.92 -1.32 -13.07
C GLN A 135 -0.30 -2.69 -12.82
N LEU A 136 0.53 -3.20 -13.75
CA LEU A 136 1.23 -4.49 -13.58
C LEU A 136 2.12 -4.53 -12.35
N LEU A 137 2.82 -3.43 -12.04
CA LEU A 137 3.62 -3.30 -10.82
C LEU A 137 2.76 -3.32 -9.55
N ALA A 138 1.66 -2.55 -9.54
CA ALA A 138 0.74 -2.50 -8.40
C ALA A 138 0.09 -3.87 -8.14
N ASP A 139 -0.34 -4.54 -9.21
CA ASP A 139 -0.99 -5.85 -9.17
C ASP A 139 -0.05 -6.96 -8.67
N ARG A 140 1.20 -6.95 -9.13
CA ARG A 140 2.23 -7.92 -8.74
C ARG A 140 2.46 -7.91 -7.23
N ASP A 141 2.62 -6.72 -6.66
CA ASP A 141 3.00 -6.56 -5.26
C ASP A 141 1.77 -6.58 -4.33
N GLY A 142 0.65 -6.00 -4.78
CA GLY A 142 -0.61 -5.91 -4.03
C GLY A 142 -1.28 -7.27 -3.83
N ARG A 143 -1.55 -8.03 -4.90
CA ARG A 143 -2.32 -9.29 -4.81
C ARG A 143 -1.64 -10.33 -3.92
N ARG A 144 -0.31 -10.43 -4.00
CA ARG A 144 0.47 -11.33 -3.14
C ARG A 144 0.40 -10.89 -1.67
N GLY A 145 0.64 -9.61 -1.41
CA GLY A 145 0.62 -9.06 -0.05
C GLY A 145 -0.75 -9.23 0.60
N GLU A 146 -1.83 -8.93 -0.13
CA GLU A 146 -3.20 -9.09 0.33
C GLU A 146 -3.54 -10.52 0.71
N ARG A 147 -3.19 -11.51 -0.12
CA ARG A 147 -3.41 -12.93 0.19
C ARG A 147 -2.69 -13.37 1.45
N LEU A 148 -1.43 -12.96 1.63
CA LEU A 148 -0.67 -13.27 2.85
C LEU A 148 -1.30 -12.64 4.09
N VAL A 149 -1.73 -11.37 4.01
CA VAL A 149 -2.39 -10.66 5.10
C VAL A 149 -3.71 -11.33 5.46
N GLN A 150 -4.50 -11.76 4.47
CA GLN A 150 -5.75 -12.47 4.70
C GLN A 150 -5.53 -13.82 5.39
N VAL A 151 -4.57 -14.62 4.94
CA VAL A 151 -4.22 -15.91 5.56
C VAL A 151 -3.77 -15.69 7.00
N ARG A 152 -2.82 -14.78 7.22
CA ARG A 152 -2.34 -14.46 8.57
C ARG A 152 -3.46 -13.96 9.47
N SER A 153 -4.36 -13.12 8.97
CA SER A 153 -5.54 -12.66 9.72
C SER A 153 -6.45 -13.82 10.14
N ARG A 154 -6.70 -14.79 9.25
CA ARG A 154 -7.49 -15.99 9.56
C ARG A 154 -6.81 -16.85 10.62
N LEU A 155 -5.50 -17.11 10.48
CA LEU A 155 -4.73 -17.87 11.48
C LEU A 155 -4.69 -17.19 12.85
N GLN A 156 -4.53 -15.86 12.91
CA GLN A 156 -4.56 -15.13 14.18
C GLN A 156 -5.95 -15.15 14.82
N ARG A 157 -7.03 -15.12 14.03
CA ARG A 157 -8.39 -15.30 14.55
C ARG A 157 -8.57 -16.70 15.13
N ALA A 158 -8.19 -17.74 14.38
CA ALA A 158 -8.24 -19.12 14.84
C ALA A 158 -7.42 -19.34 16.13
N ARG A 159 -6.24 -18.72 16.22
CA ARG A 159 -5.42 -18.72 17.46
C ARG A 159 -6.19 -18.14 18.64
N GLY A 160 -6.84 -16.99 18.44
CA GLY A 160 -7.64 -16.33 19.47
C GLY A 160 -8.78 -17.23 19.94
N ASP A 161 -9.53 -17.79 19.01
CA ASP A 161 -10.68 -18.67 19.28
C ASP A 161 -10.24 -19.95 20.00
N LEU A 162 -9.13 -20.58 19.59
CA LEU A 162 -8.57 -21.76 20.26
C LEU A 162 -8.06 -21.45 21.67
N SER A 163 -7.38 -20.31 21.86
CA SER A 163 -6.92 -19.86 23.18
C SER A 163 -8.09 -19.65 24.14
N GLN A 164 -9.18 -19.06 23.66
CA GLN A 164 -10.40 -18.90 24.44
C GLN A 164 -11.02 -20.25 24.80
N GLN A 165 -11.15 -21.17 23.84
CA GLN A 165 -11.67 -22.52 24.08
C GLN A 165 -10.81 -23.30 25.09
N ILE A 166 -9.48 -23.20 25.02
CA ILE A 166 -8.56 -23.79 26.01
C ILE A 166 -8.83 -23.23 27.40
N ALA A 167 -8.98 -21.91 27.53
CA ALA A 167 -9.25 -21.28 28.82
C ALA A 167 -10.61 -21.71 29.41
N GLU A 168 -11.65 -21.81 28.57
CA GLU A 168 -12.98 -22.28 28.96
C GLU A 168 -12.96 -23.76 29.39
N ALA A 169 -12.37 -24.64 28.57
CA ALA A 169 -12.21 -26.05 28.89
C ALA A 169 -11.42 -26.28 30.18
N THR A 170 -10.33 -25.52 30.39
CA THR A 170 -9.53 -25.60 31.61
C THR A 170 -10.38 -25.24 32.84
N ARG A 171 -11.13 -24.14 32.79
CA ARG A 171 -12.00 -23.72 33.90
C ARG A 171 -13.11 -24.73 34.17
N ALA A 172 -13.77 -25.22 33.12
CA ALA A 172 -14.84 -26.20 33.23
C ALA A 172 -14.34 -27.53 33.83
N THR A 173 -13.18 -28.02 33.35
CA THR A 173 -12.56 -29.26 33.84
C THR A 173 -12.15 -29.12 35.31
N VAL A 174 -11.51 -28.01 35.71
CA VAL A 174 -11.14 -27.76 37.11
C VAL A 174 -12.38 -27.66 38.01
N ALA A 175 -13.42 -26.94 37.58
CA ALA A 175 -14.66 -26.80 38.35
C ALA A 175 -15.37 -28.16 38.53
N GLY A 176 -15.53 -28.93 37.46
CA GLY A 176 -16.14 -30.27 37.50
C GLY A 176 -15.34 -31.24 38.36
N ALA A 177 -14.00 -31.25 38.24
CA ALA A 177 -13.14 -32.09 39.04
C ALA A 177 -13.20 -31.73 40.54
N ARG A 178 -13.26 -30.44 40.89
CA ARG A 178 -13.41 -29.98 42.28
C ARG A 178 -14.77 -30.39 42.87
N ALA A 179 -15.86 -30.20 42.13
CA ALA A 179 -17.20 -30.60 42.58
C ALA A 179 -17.29 -32.11 42.82
N TRP A 180 -16.64 -32.91 41.98
CA TRP A 180 -16.54 -34.36 42.19
C TRP A 180 -15.70 -34.71 43.43
N VAL A 181 -14.55 -34.05 43.64
CA VAL A 181 -13.71 -34.24 44.86
C VAL A 181 -14.47 -33.93 46.15
N ASP A 182 -15.41 -32.98 46.11
CA ASP A 182 -16.21 -32.59 47.28
C ASP A 182 -17.14 -33.71 47.77
N THR A 183 -17.63 -34.52 46.84
CA THR A 183 -18.53 -35.65 47.11
C THR A 183 -17.80 -37.00 47.20
N ALA A 184 -16.59 -37.10 46.65
CA ALA A 184 -15.81 -38.33 46.60
C ALA A 184 -15.39 -38.86 47.98
N SER A 185 -15.38 -40.18 48.11
CA SER A 185 -14.81 -40.94 49.21
C SER A 185 -13.29 -41.09 49.08
N ARG A 186 -12.61 -41.49 50.17
CA ARG A 186 -11.14 -41.66 50.17
C ARG A 186 -10.64 -42.69 49.15
N ALA A 187 -11.42 -43.74 48.87
CA ALA A 187 -11.04 -44.74 47.87
C ALA A 187 -11.11 -44.16 46.45
N GLU A 188 -12.13 -43.34 46.19
CA GLU A 188 -12.34 -42.69 44.89
C GLU A 188 -11.32 -41.57 44.61
N LEU A 189 -10.80 -40.89 45.63
CA LEU A 189 -9.73 -39.90 45.43
C LEU A 189 -8.48 -40.49 44.74
N GLY A 190 -8.26 -41.80 44.82
CA GLY A 190 -7.18 -42.47 44.08
C GLY A 190 -7.36 -42.46 42.56
N SER A 191 -8.59 -42.33 42.05
CA SER A 191 -8.89 -42.33 40.61
C SER A 191 -8.95 -40.93 40.00
N VAL A 192 -8.68 -39.86 40.77
CA VAL A 192 -8.65 -38.47 40.27
C VAL A 192 -7.73 -38.35 39.05
N PRO A 193 -6.48 -38.87 39.06
CA PRO A 193 -5.56 -38.67 37.93
C PRO A 193 -6.04 -39.32 36.65
N THR A 194 -6.52 -40.57 36.72
CA THR A 194 -7.04 -41.30 35.56
C THR A 194 -8.26 -40.61 34.97
N ARG A 195 -9.17 -40.13 35.83
CA ARG A 195 -10.36 -39.40 35.38
C ARG A 195 -10.00 -38.07 34.73
N LEU A 196 -9.08 -37.32 35.34
CA LEU A 196 -8.62 -36.04 34.79
C LEU A 196 -7.91 -36.25 33.45
N GLN A 197 -7.10 -37.32 33.31
CA GLN A 197 -6.45 -37.65 32.04
C GLN A 197 -7.47 -37.97 30.95
N HIS A 198 -8.54 -38.70 31.28
CA HIS A 198 -9.59 -38.99 30.33
C HIS A 198 -10.28 -37.73 29.78
N GLU A 199 -10.57 -36.76 30.66
CA GLU A 199 -11.12 -35.45 30.26
C GLU A 199 -10.14 -34.65 29.41
N VAL A 200 -8.85 -34.68 29.76
CA VAL A 200 -7.78 -34.03 28.98
C VAL A 200 -7.66 -34.67 27.59
N ASP A 201 -7.68 -35.98 27.49
CA ASP A 201 -7.63 -36.69 26.20
C ASP A 201 -8.85 -36.38 25.34
N HIS A 202 -10.04 -36.24 25.95
CA HIS A 202 -11.25 -35.82 25.25
C HIS A 202 -11.11 -34.41 24.66
N HIS A 203 -10.73 -33.42 25.47
CA HIS A 203 -10.55 -32.03 24.99
C HIS A 203 -9.40 -31.90 24.00
N THR A 204 -8.34 -32.69 24.16
CA THR A 204 -7.22 -32.74 23.20
C THR A 204 -7.72 -33.13 21.81
N ARG A 205 -8.59 -34.15 21.70
CA ARG A 205 -9.20 -34.53 20.40
C ARG A 205 -10.07 -33.42 19.81
N VAL A 206 -10.82 -32.70 20.65
CA VAL A 206 -11.65 -31.57 20.20
C VAL A 206 -10.75 -30.44 19.66
N PHE A 207 -9.67 -30.11 20.36
CA PHE A 207 -8.72 -29.09 19.91
C PHE A 207 -7.95 -29.52 18.66
N ASP A 208 -7.55 -30.78 18.56
CA ASP A 208 -6.90 -31.31 17.36
C ASP A 208 -7.83 -31.21 16.13
N ALA A 209 -9.13 -31.51 16.30
CA ALA A 209 -10.12 -31.34 15.24
C ALA A 209 -10.34 -29.86 14.87
N ALA A 210 -10.40 -28.96 15.87
CA ALA A 210 -10.56 -27.53 15.64
C ALA A 210 -9.32 -26.91 14.96
N MET A 211 -8.11 -27.33 15.34
CA MET A 211 -6.87 -26.95 14.65
C MET A 211 -6.85 -27.45 13.21
N ALA A 212 -7.22 -28.70 12.97
CA ALA A 212 -7.30 -29.26 11.62
C ALA A 212 -8.28 -28.49 10.73
N ALA A 213 -9.45 -28.12 11.28
CA ALA A 213 -10.44 -27.30 10.58
C ALA A 213 -9.92 -25.87 10.32
N ALA A 214 -9.15 -25.29 11.22
CA ALA A 214 -8.60 -23.94 11.06
C ALA A 214 -7.50 -23.85 9.98
N VAL A 215 -6.79 -24.94 9.72
CA VAL A 215 -5.66 -24.95 8.78
C VAL A 215 -6.10 -25.26 7.33
N GLU A 216 -7.20 -26.00 7.12
CA GLU A 216 -7.81 -26.31 5.80
C GLU A 216 -6.88 -26.88 4.70
N VAL A 217 -5.59 -27.06 4.95
CA VAL A 217 -4.58 -27.51 4.00
C VAL A 217 -3.88 -28.77 4.51
N ALA A 218 -3.81 -29.74 3.60
CA ALA A 218 -3.28 -31.07 3.81
C ALA A 218 -1.78 -31.05 4.13
N GLY A 219 -1.38 -31.86 5.13
CA GLY A 219 -0.20 -32.70 4.94
C GLY A 219 0.89 -32.72 6.01
N THR A 220 0.78 -31.95 7.09
CA THR A 220 1.86 -31.89 8.10
C THR A 220 1.30 -31.83 9.51
N THR A 221 0.36 -32.73 9.85
CA THR A 221 0.17 -33.08 11.27
C THR A 221 1.30 -33.99 11.69
N GLY A 222 2.45 -33.39 12.02
CA GLY A 222 3.45 -34.06 12.83
C GLY A 222 2.75 -34.66 14.06
N TYR A 223 3.05 -35.91 14.40
CA TYR A 223 2.48 -36.52 15.60
C TYR A 223 2.88 -35.68 16.82
N MET A 224 1.93 -34.90 17.33
CA MET A 224 2.12 -34.17 18.58
C MET A 224 1.67 -35.05 19.73
N PRO A 225 2.53 -35.35 20.72
CA PRO A 225 2.16 -36.23 21.84
C PRO A 225 1.04 -35.61 22.67
N SER A 226 0.01 -36.41 23.01
CA SER A 226 -1.11 -35.96 23.85
C SER A 226 -0.60 -35.37 25.17
N PRO A 227 -1.16 -34.25 25.64
CA PRO A 227 -0.82 -33.68 26.93
C PRO A 227 -0.95 -34.70 28.05
N ARG A 228 0.07 -34.74 28.91
CA ARG A 228 0.11 -35.67 30.04
C ARG A 228 0.03 -34.89 31.33
N ILE A 229 -0.89 -35.32 32.18
CA ILE A 229 -0.93 -34.88 33.56
C ILE A 229 0.30 -35.47 34.28
N PRO A 230 0.97 -34.70 35.17
CA PRO A 230 2.02 -35.24 36.02
C PRO A 230 1.57 -36.50 36.76
N GLU A 231 2.47 -37.45 37.01
CA GLU A 231 2.12 -38.64 37.79
C GLU A 231 1.48 -38.22 39.12
N GLY A 232 0.43 -38.96 39.51
CA GLY A 232 -0.63 -38.54 40.41
C GLY A 232 -0.20 -37.83 41.71
N PRO A 233 -1.14 -37.22 42.44
CA PRO A 233 -0.84 -36.41 43.62
C PRO A 233 0.12 -37.19 44.53
N PRO A 234 1.33 -36.68 44.85
CA PRO A 234 2.27 -37.36 45.72
C PRO A 234 1.51 -37.94 46.90
N ARG A 235 1.47 -39.26 47.04
CA ARG A 235 0.71 -39.91 48.12
C ARG A 235 1.16 -39.20 49.40
N ARG A 236 0.24 -38.50 50.09
CA ARG A 236 0.56 -37.88 51.37
C ARG A 236 1.23 -38.97 52.19
N GLN A 237 2.54 -38.86 52.41
CA GLN A 237 3.23 -39.74 53.35
C GLN A 237 2.42 -39.56 54.62
N ARG A 238 1.75 -40.63 55.07
CA ARG A 238 0.95 -40.64 56.29
C ARG A 238 1.94 -40.45 57.43
N GLY A 239 2.34 -39.20 57.59
CA GLY A 239 3.43 -38.79 58.41
C GLY A 239 3.08 -39.06 59.84
N ASN A 240 4.12 -39.32 60.59
CA ASN A 240 4.16 -39.53 62.03
C ASN A 240 3.28 -38.50 62.78
N GLU A 241 3.03 -37.33 62.19
CA GLU A 241 2.02 -36.33 62.55
C GLU A 241 0.61 -36.85 62.82
N ASP A 242 0.02 -37.74 62.02
CA ASP A 242 -1.32 -38.27 62.32
C ASP A 242 -1.26 -39.14 63.58
N ARG A 243 -0.15 -39.87 63.79
CA ARG A 243 0.09 -40.69 64.99
C ARG A 243 0.38 -39.83 66.22
N VAL A 244 1.14 -38.74 66.06
CA VAL A 244 1.44 -37.77 67.11
C VAL A 244 0.19 -36.97 67.47
N THR A 245 -0.66 -36.60 66.51
CA THR A 245 -1.95 -35.94 66.77
C THR A 245 -2.91 -36.85 67.53
N ILE A 246 -2.96 -38.15 67.18
CA ILE A 246 -3.75 -39.14 67.93
C ILE A 246 -3.15 -39.35 69.34
N LEU A 247 -1.81 -39.40 69.47
CA LEU A 247 -1.14 -39.56 70.76
C LEU A 247 -1.35 -38.35 71.68
N VAL A 248 -1.27 -37.13 71.15
CA VAL A 248 -1.51 -35.86 71.86
C VAL A 248 -3.00 -35.67 72.16
N GLY A 249 -3.89 -36.10 71.26
CA GLY A 249 -5.34 -36.12 71.51
C GLY A 249 -5.74 -37.10 72.60
N ALA A 250 -5.10 -38.27 72.65
CA ALA A 250 -5.29 -39.27 73.70
C ALA A 250 -4.80 -38.76 75.07
N SER A 251 -3.70 -38.01 75.13
CA SER A 251 -3.20 -37.42 76.39
C SER A 251 -4.04 -36.23 76.86
N ALA A 252 -4.56 -35.40 75.94
CA ALA A 252 -5.47 -34.30 76.30
C ALA A 252 -6.88 -34.80 76.71
N GLY A 253 -7.38 -35.90 76.12
CA GLY A 253 -8.67 -36.50 76.48
C GLY A 253 -8.74 -37.07 77.92
N LEU A 254 -7.60 -37.54 78.45
CA LEU A 254 -7.46 -37.98 79.84
C LEU A 254 -7.72 -36.84 80.86
N GLY A 255 -7.39 -35.60 80.51
CA GLY A 255 -7.61 -34.43 81.38
C GLY A 255 -9.07 -33.99 81.47
N LEU A 256 -9.84 -34.15 80.38
CA LEU A 256 -11.26 -33.79 80.34
C LEU A 256 -12.19 -34.93 80.83
N GLY A 257 -11.80 -36.19 80.61
CA GLY A 257 -12.54 -37.36 81.12
C GLY A 257 -12.65 -37.39 82.65
N ARG A 258 -11.62 -36.91 83.37
CA ARG A 258 -11.66 -36.78 84.84
C ARG A 258 -12.70 -35.79 85.33
N ILE A 259 -12.99 -34.73 84.57
CA ILE A 259 -13.96 -33.69 84.98
C ILE A 259 -15.40 -34.20 84.80
N ALA A 260 -15.67 -34.99 83.76
CA ALA A 260 -17.01 -35.52 83.48
C ALA A 260 -17.44 -36.68 84.42
N VAL A 261 -16.49 -37.40 85.04
CA VAL A 261 -16.76 -38.54 85.94
C VAL A 261 -16.91 -38.12 87.42
N THR A 262 -16.66 -36.84 87.74
CA THR A 262 -16.82 -36.30 89.11
C THR A 262 -18.19 -36.52 89.78
N PRO A 263 -19.36 -36.67 89.10
CA PRO A 263 -20.61 -36.97 89.79
C PRO A 263 -20.81 -38.47 90.11
N LEU A 264 -19.92 -39.37 89.66
CA LEU A 264 -20.07 -40.82 89.76
C LEU A 264 -19.11 -41.50 90.75
N GLU A 265 -18.31 -40.73 91.51
CA GLU A 265 -17.40 -41.26 92.55
C GLU A 265 -18.11 -41.66 93.86
N MET A 266 -19.46 -41.67 93.88
CA MET A 266 -20.23 -42.04 95.09
C MET A 266 -20.30 -43.56 95.36
N ILE A 267 -19.60 -44.40 94.57
CA ILE A 267 -19.53 -45.86 94.74
C ILE A 267 -18.06 -46.32 94.66
N PRO A 268 -17.42 -46.66 95.81
CA PRO A 268 -15.97 -46.93 95.89
C PRO A 268 -15.50 -48.25 95.25
N ALA A 269 -16.39 -49.00 94.60
CA ALA A 269 -16.06 -50.25 93.91
C ALA A 269 -15.81 -50.08 92.39
N LEU A 270 -16.02 -48.87 91.83
CA LEU A 270 -15.98 -48.63 90.38
C LEU A 270 -14.79 -47.75 89.93
N GLU A 271 -13.80 -47.50 90.81
CA GLU A 271 -12.63 -46.69 90.46
C GLU A 271 -11.64 -47.42 89.53
N PHE A 272 -11.53 -48.75 89.63
CA PHE A 272 -10.64 -49.53 88.76
C PHE A 272 -11.16 -49.71 87.32
N ALA A 273 -12.48 -49.53 87.11
CA ALA A 273 -13.11 -49.72 85.79
C ALA A 273 -13.27 -48.41 85.00
N SER A 274 -13.22 -47.23 85.65
CA SER A 274 -13.46 -45.94 84.99
C SER A 274 -12.27 -45.48 84.13
N ILE A 275 -11.04 -45.80 84.53
CA ILE A 275 -9.80 -45.45 83.82
C ILE A 275 -9.74 -46.10 82.41
N PRO A 276 -9.91 -47.43 82.25
CA PRO A 276 -9.88 -48.02 80.91
C PRO A 276 -11.05 -47.56 80.04
N VAL A 277 -12.23 -47.32 80.61
CA VAL A 277 -13.41 -46.87 79.87
C VAL A 277 -13.22 -45.45 79.32
N THR A 278 -12.72 -44.51 80.13
CA THR A 278 -12.45 -43.15 79.67
C THR A 278 -11.31 -43.08 78.66
N LEU A 279 -10.28 -43.92 78.79
CA LEU A 279 -9.18 -44.02 77.82
C LEU A 279 -9.65 -44.56 76.46
N ILE A 280 -10.51 -45.59 76.47
CA ILE A 280 -11.12 -46.14 75.25
C ILE A 280 -12.02 -45.08 74.59
N LEU A 281 -12.84 -44.37 75.37
CA LEU A 281 -13.77 -43.37 74.85
C LEU A 281 -13.04 -42.13 74.30
N GLY A 282 -12.03 -41.65 75.01
CA GLY A 282 -11.16 -40.55 74.56
C GLY A 282 -10.34 -40.93 73.32
N GLY A 283 -9.79 -42.14 73.28
CA GLY A 283 -9.10 -42.68 72.10
C GLY A 283 -10.02 -42.82 70.89
N ALA A 284 -11.25 -43.29 71.08
CA ALA A 284 -12.25 -43.39 70.03
C ALA A 284 -12.67 -42.01 69.48
N ALA A 285 -12.88 -41.02 70.36
CA ALA A 285 -13.19 -39.65 69.96
C ALA A 285 -12.02 -38.97 69.21
N ALA A 286 -10.78 -39.16 69.68
CA ALA A 286 -9.58 -38.66 69.01
C ALA A 286 -9.36 -39.34 67.65
N TRP A 287 -9.57 -40.66 67.56
CA TRP A 287 -9.53 -41.40 66.31
C TRP A 287 -10.60 -40.93 65.33
N TRP A 288 -11.84 -40.70 65.81
CA TRP A 288 -12.93 -40.16 64.99
C TRP A 288 -12.60 -38.77 64.43
N LEU A 289 -12.08 -37.87 65.27
CA LEU A 289 -11.71 -36.51 64.86
C LEU A 289 -10.52 -36.49 63.89
N ALA A 290 -9.51 -37.34 64.11
CA ALA A 290 -8.40 -37.51 63.18
C ALA A 290 -8.88 -38.10 61.84
N ARG A 291 -9.83 -39.03 61.88
CA ARG A 291 -10.40 -39.65 60.68
C ARG A 291 -11.22 -38.66 59.84
N THR A 292 -12.01 -37.79 60.47
CA THR A 292 -12.78 -36.75 59.77
C THR A 292 -11.88 -35.66 59.20
N ARG A 293 -10.86 -35.18 59.94
CA ARG A 293 -9.88 -34.19 59.46
C ARG A 293 -8.98 -34.72 58.35
N GLY A 294 -8.66 -36.01 58.38
CA GLY A 294 -7.85 -36.65 57.34
C GLY A 294 -8.52 -36.60 55.96
N LEU A 295 -9.84 -36.78 55.90
CA LEU A 295 -10.58 -36.71 54.63
C LEU A 295 -10.61 -35.29 54.06
N THR A 296 -10.79 -34.28 54.91
CA THR A 296 -10.77 -32.87 54.48
C THR A 296 -9.41 -32.45 53.95
N ALA A 297 -8.32 -32.94 54.55
CA ALA A 297 -6.96 -32.70 54.08
C ALA A 297 -6.67 -33.38 52.74
N ASP A 298 -7.08 -34.65 52.57
CA ASP A 298 -6.92 -35.38 51.30
C ASP A 298 -7.67 -34.70 50.15
N ARG A 299 -8.88 -34.19 50.41
CA ARG A 299 -9.66 -33.40 49.45
C ARG A 299 -8.97 -32.07 49.11
N ALA A 300 -8.51 -31.32 50.11
CA ALA A 300 -7.80 -30.06 49.88
C ALA A 300 -6.54 -30.24 49.04
N TYR A 301 -5.77 -31.30 49.32
CA TYR A 301 -4.59 -31.67 48.56
C TYR A 301 -4.93 -32.02 47.10
N SER A 302 -5.97 -32.84 46.89
CA SER A 302 -6.45 -33.19 45.55
C SER A 302 -6.89 -31.96 44.76
N ARG A 303 -7.58 -31.00 45.38
CA ARG A 303 -7.97 -29.73 44.73
C ARG A 303 -6.76 -28.89 44.31
N SER A 304 -5.73 -28.82 45.16
CA SER A 304 -4.48 -28.12 44.83
C SER A 304 -3.77 -28.78 43.64
N TRP A 305 -3.62 -30.10 43.70
CA TRP A 305 -2.98 -30.88 42.64
C TRP A 305 -3.73 -30.79 41.30
N ILE A 306 -5.07 -30.75 41.30
CA ILE A 306 -5.89 -30.55 40.09
C ILE A 306 -5.54 -29.21 39.42
N VAL A 307 -5.40 -28.13 40.19
CA VAL A 307 -5.08 -26.80 39.65
C VAL A 307 -3.69 -26.78 39.03
N GLU A 308 -2.69 -27.32 39.73
CA GLU A 308 -1.30 -27.37 39.27
C GLU A 308 -1.14 -28.29 38.04
N SER A 309 -1.87 -29.40 38.02
CA SER A 309 -1.88 -30.31 36.88
C SER A 309 -2.52 -29.66 35.65
N MET A 310 -3.65 -28.98 35.85
CA MET A 310 -4.35 -28.33 34.75
C MET A 310 -3.63 -27.07 34.24
N SER A 311 -2.85 -26.37 35.06
CA SER A 311 -1.99 -25.28 34.57
C SER A 311 -0.89 -25.82 33.64
N THR A 312 -0.31 -26.97 33.99
CA THR A 312 0.68 -27.67 33.15
C THR A 312 0.07 -28.16 31.84
N VAL A 313 -1.11 -28.81 31.91
CA VAL A 313 -1.84 -29.26 30.70
C VAL A 313 -2.23 -28.09 29.81
N ARG A 314 -2.71 -26.99 30.40
CA ARG A 314 -3.04 -25.77 29.66
C ARG A 314 -1.82 -25.24 28.89
N ALA A 315 -0.66 -25.17 29.54
CA ALA A 315 0.57 -24.75 28.87
C ALA A 315 0.93 -25.67 27.69
N GLN A 316 0.75 -26.99 27.85
CA GLN A 316 0.96 -27.96 26.76
C GLN A 316 -0.04 -27.78 25.61
N TRP A 317 -1.32 -27.51 25.89
CA TRP A 317 -2.31 -27.18 24.84
C TRP A 317 -1.95 -25.88 24.10
N GLU A 318 -1.60 -24.81 24.83
CA GLU A 318 -1.20 -23.54 24.24
C GLU A 318 0.05 -23.70 23.36
N GLN A 319 1.04 -24.47 23.80
CA GLN A 319 2.24 -24.77 23.04
C GLN A 319 1.93 -25.55 21.76
N ARG A 320 1.03 -26.55 21.81
CA ARG A 320 0.61 -27.32 20.63
C ARG A 320 -0.09 -26.44 19.60
N VAL A 321 -1.01 -25.58 20.05
CA VAL A 321 -1.68 -24.63 19.14
C VAL A 321 -0.66 -23.72 18.47
N GLN A 322 0.31 -23.20 19.24
CA GLN A 322 1.36 -22.36 18.67
C GLN A 322 2.21 -23.09 17.64
N SER A 323 2.64 -24.33 17.91
CA SER A 323 3.46 -25.08 16.96
C SER A 323 2.72 -25.39 15.66
N VAL A 324 1.49 -25.89 15.76
CA VAL A 324 0.69 -26.26 14.58
C VAL A 324 0.36 -25.04 13.73
N LEU A 325 -0.04 -23.92 14.34
CA LEU A 325 -0.36 -22.72 13.57
C LEU A 325 0.87 -22.08 12.92
N LEU A 326 2.05 -22.16 13.56
CA LEU A 326 3.30 -21.65 12.98
C LEU A 326 3.74 -22.49 11.78
N GLU A 327 3.66 -23.83 11.88
CA GLU A 327 3.94 -24.73 10.76
C GLU A 327 2.96 -24.48 9.61
N ALA A 328 1.67 -24.35 9.91
CA ALA A 328 0.66 -24.00 8.92
C ALA A 328 0.91 -22.64 8.25
N GLU A 329 1.31 -21.61 9.00
CA GLU A 329 1.65 -20.28 8.44
C GLU A 329 2.84 -20.39 7.47
N ALA A 330 3.86 -21.19 7.82
CA ALA A 330 5.02 -21.42 6.97
C ALA A 330 4.65 -22.17 5.67
N ASP A 331 3.87 -23.25 5.77
CA ASP A 331 3.45 -24.06 4.62
C ASP A 331 2.53 -23.27 3.67
N LEU A 332 1.56 -22.53 4.22
CA LEU A 332 0.68 -21.66 3.43
C LEU A 332 1.46 -20.51 2.77
N GLY A 333 2.41 -19.92 3.51
CA GLY A 333 3.32 -18.91 2.96
C GLY A 333 4.11 -19.46 1.79
N ALA A 334 4.69 -20.65 1.93
CA ALA A 334 5.45 -21.33 0.89
C ALA A 334 4.58 -21.69 -0.33
N ALA A 335 3.35 -22.16 -0.13
CA ALA A 335 2.42 -22.45 -1.21
C ALA A 335 2.03 -21.20 -2.01
N ILE A 336 1.72 -20.09 -1.33
CA ILE A 336 1.45 -18.80 -1.98
C ILE A 336 2.69 -18.29 -2.74
N MET A 337 3.89 -18.47 -2.18
CA MET A 337 5.14 -18.14 -2.87
C MET A 337 5.35 -19.01 -4.11
N ALA A 338 5.01 -20.30 -4.05
CA ALA A 338 5.14 -21.21 -5.18
C ALA A 338 4.19 -20.84 -6.32
N GLU A 339 2.91 -20.61 -6.02
CA GLU A 339 1.90 -20.22 -7.01
C GLU A 339 2.20 -18.85 -7.63
N SER A 340 2.68 -17.89 -6.84
CA SER A 340 2.96 -16.54 -7.33
C SER A 340 4.20 -16.44 -8.23
N ARG A 341 5.11 -17.43 -8.22
CA ARG A 341 6.35 -17.37 -9.03
C ARG A 341 6.08 -17.26 -10.52
N GLU A 342 5.13 -18.02 -11.06
CA GLU A 342 4.79 -18.00 -12.49
C GLU A 342 4.14 -16.67 -12.89
N GLN A 343 3.20 -16.18 -12.08
CA GLN A 343 2.51 -14.90 -12.31
C GLN A 343 3.45 -13.70 -12.23
N VAL A 344 4.41 -13.72 -11.30
CA VAL A 344 5.44 -12.69 -11.19
C VAL A 344 6.38 -12.73 -12.40
N ALA A 345 6.75 -13.92 -12.86
CA ALA A 345 7.59 -14.07 -14.05
C ALA A 345 6.89 -13.57 -15.31
N SER A 346 5.61 -13.89 -15.52
CA SER A 346 4.85 -13.41 -16.67
C SER A 346 4.64 -11.89 -16.63
N ALA A 347 4.30 -11.33 -15.47
CA ALA A 347 4.19 -9.88 -15.28
C ALA A 347 5.53 -9.17 -15.54
N GLN A 348 6.64 -9.75 -15.08
CA GLN A 348 7.97 -9.21 -15.31
C GLN A 348 8.36 -9.25 -16.79
N ALA A 349 8.02 -10.32 -17.51
CA ALA A 349 8.24 -10.40 -18.95
C ALA A 349 7.49 -9.31 -19.71
N ARG A 350 6.20 -9.08 -19.37
CA ARG A 350 5.40 -8.01 -19.96
C ARG A 350 5.95 -6.61 -19.65
N ILE A 351 6.43 -6.38 -18.43
CA ILE A 351 7.10 -5.11 -18.07
C ILE A 351 8.35 -4.87 -18.93
N VAL A 352 9.15 -5.91 -19.17
CA VAL A 352 10.35 -5.81 -20.02
C VAL A 352 9.98 -5.50 -21.48
N GLU A 353 8.90 -6.10 -21.99
CA GLU A 353 8.36 -5.81 -23.32
C GLU A 353 7.90 -4.36 -23.43
N ILE A 354 7.11 -3.88 -22.47
CA ILE A 354 6.67 -2.47 -22.39
C ILE A 354 7.88 -1.53 -22.33
N ASP A 355 8.89 -1.84 -21.52
CA ASP A 355 10.10 -1.04 -21.43
C ASP A 355 10.86 -1.02 -22.77
N GLY A 356 10.75 -2.09 -23.58
CA GLY A 356 11.25 -2.16 -24.95
C GLY A 356 10.50 -1.23 -25.90
N GLU A 357 9.17 -1.35 -25.93
CA GLU A 357 8.30 -0.49 -26.76
C GLU A 357 8.47 0.99 -26.43
N LEU A 358 8.57 1.34 -25.13
CA LEU A 358 8.83 2.71 -24.70
C LEU A 358 10.18 3.24 -25.18
N ARG A 359 11.22 2.38 -25.22
CA ARG A 359 12.54 2.74 -25.75
C ARG A 359 12.49 2.96 -27.26
N GLU A 360 11.76 2.15 -28.00
CA GLU A 360 11.58 2.30 -29.45
C GLU A 360 10.82 3.59 -29.78
N LEU A 361 9.72 3.89 -29.07
CA LEU A 361 8.98 5.14 -29.22
C LEU A 361 9.84 6.36 -28.91
N ALA A 362 10.68 6.29 -27.88
CA ALA A 362 11.61 7.35 -27.54
C ALA A 362 12.69 7.56 -28.61
N ALA A 363 13.25 6.46 -29.15
CA ALA A 363 14.24 6.50 -30.22
C ALA A 363 13.66 7.06 -31.53
N ALA A 364 12.46 6.60 -31.92
CA ALA A 364 11.75 7.09 -33.11
C ALA A 364 11.48 8.60 -33.02
N ARG A 365 10.99 9.07 -31.87
CA ARG A 365 10.76 10.49 -31.60
C ARG A 365 12.05 11.30 -31.68
N SER A 366 13.13 10.83 -31.05
CA SER A 366 14.43 11.51 -31.12
C SER A 366 14.96 11.57 -32.55
N GLY A 367 14.76 10.52 -33.34
CA GLY A 367 15.14 10.49 -34.76
C GLY A 367 14.32 11.46 -35.61
N GLN A 368 13.01 11.54 -35.39
CA GLN A 368 12.11 12.50 -36.05
C GLN A 368 12.50 13.94 -35.71
N LEU A 369 12.71 14.25 -34.43
CA LEU A 369 13.17 15.57 -33.99
C LEU A 369 14.50 15.95 -34.66
N ALA A 370 15.48 15.04 -34.67
CA ALA A 370 16.76 15.28 -35.33
C ALA A 370 16.65 15.43 -36.86
N SER A 371 15.62 14.84 -37.50
CA SER A 371 15.34 15.08 -38.92
C SER A 371 14.76 16.47 -39.13
N CYS A 372 13.71 16.83 -38.38
CA CYS A 372 13.09 18.15 -38.48
C CYS A 372 14.07 19.29 -38.16
N GLU A 373 14.96 19.12 -37.19
CA GLU A 373 16.01 20.09 -36.85
C GLU A 373 17.05 20.24 -37.98
N ARG A 374 17.40 19.14 -38.68
CA ARG A 374 18.26 19.19 -39.87
C ARG A 374 17.57 19.89 -41.04
N ASP A 375 16.30 19.58 -41.30
CA ASP A 375 15.53 20.20 -42.37
C ASP A 375 15.39 21.70 -42.14
N LEU A 376 15.12 22.11 -40.89
CA LEU A 376 15.10 23.52 -40.49
C LEU A 376 16.46 24.20 -40.72
N ALA A 377 17.56 23.53 -40.37
CA ALA A 377 18.91 24.08 -40.58
C ALA A 377 19.24 24.27 -42.07
N VAL A 378 18.82 23.36 -42.94
CA VAL A 378 18.98 23.49 -44.40
C VAL A 378 18.17 24.67 -44.92
N LEU A 379 16.90 24.82 -44.49
CA LEU A 379 16.06 25.96 -44.87
C LEU A 379 16.63 27.30 -44.40
N ASN A 380 17.24 27.33 -43.21
CA ASN A 380 17.89 28.54 -42.68
C ASN A 380 19.20 28.91 -43.39
N ALA A 381 19.85 27.96 -44.08
CA ALA A 381 21.09 28.20 -44.83
C ALA A 381 20.86 28.54 -46.31
N ALA A 382 19.65 28.29 -46.83
CA ALA A 382 19.25 28.61 -48.21
C ALA A 382 18.83 30.07 -48.41
N TYR A 383 18.84 30.86 -47.33
CA TYR A 383 18.59 32.30 -47.24
C TYR A 383 19.70 32.95 -46.41
#